data_AF-A0A958Z899-F1
#
_entry.id   AF-A0A958Z899-F1
#
_cell.length_a   1.000
_cell.length_b   1.000
_cell.length_c   1.000
_cell.angle_alpha   90.00
_cell.angle_beta   90.00
_cell.angle_gamma   90.00
#
_symmetry.space_group_name_H-M   'P 1'
#
loop_
_entity.id
_entity.type
_entity.pdbx_description
1 polymer ?
#
loop_
_entity_poly.entity_id
_entity_poly.type
_entity_poly.pdbx_seq_one_letter_code
_entity_poly.pdbx_strand_id
1 'polypeptide(L)' 'RTGYPATGILSASIFTKTAELADALATSGFVMGLETGLDFINQLKGVECVIVDENNKIHTSSNITLSQSN' A
#
# COMPACT_ATOMS: atom_id res chain seq x y z
N ARG A 1 -3.48 -6.24 -15.13
CA ARG A 1 -3.53 -7.27 -16.21
C ARG A 1 -4.81 -8.11 -16.02
N THR A 2 -5.98 -7.64 -16.45
CA THR A 2 -7.27 -8.39 -16.55
C THR A 2 -8.41 -7.46 -16.96
N GLY A 3 -8.32 -6.16 -16.65
CA GLY A 3 -9.41 -5.18 -16.84
C GLY A 3 -10.46 -5.22 -15.72
N TYR A 4 -10.30 -6.11 -14.75
CA TYR A 4 -11.13 -6.20 -13.56
C TYR A 4 -10.55 -5.32 -12.43
N PRO A 5 -11.39 -4.74 -11.57
CA PRO A 5 -10.94 -4.02 -10.38
C PRO A 5 -10.00 -4.91 -9.56
N ALA A 6 -8.98 -4.31 -8.94
CA ALA A 6 -8.17 -5.07 -8.00
C ALA A 6 -9.05 -5.55 -6.85
N THR A 7 -9.03 -6.85 -6.59
CA THR A 7 -9.83 -7.50 -5.56
C THR A 7 -9.00 -7.71 -4.30
N GLY A 8 -9.63 -7.62 -3.13
CA GLY A 8 -8.97 -7.88 -1.86
C GLY A 8 -8.31 -6.67 -1.18
N ILE A 9 -8.39 -5.47 -1.75
CA ILE A 9 -7.95 -4.22 -1.11
C ILE A 9 -9.16 -3.29 -0.95
N LEU A 10 -9.50 -2.96 0.29
CA LEU A 10 -10.52 -1.96 0.63
C LEU A 10 -9.95 -0.53 0.51
N SER A 11 -8.73 -0.32 0.98
CA SER A 11 -8.07 0.98 0.95
C SER A 11 -6.56 0.83 0.96
N ALA A 12 -5.84 1.73 0.28
CA ALA A 12 -4.39 1.82 0.32
C ALA A 12 -3.97 3.28 0.53
N SER A 13 -3.16 3.51 1.56
CA SER A 13 -2.59 4.81 1.92
C SER A 13 -1.08 4.75 1.77
N ILE A 14 -0.52 5.63 0.94
CA ILE A 14 0.92 5.68 0.66
C ILE A 14 1.50 6.96 1.28
N PHE A 15 2.62 6.82 1.99
CA PHE A 15 3.37 7.91 2.58
C PHE A 15 4.74 7.99 1.91
N THR A 16 4.98 9.10 1.19
CA THR A 16 6.28 9.39 0.58
C THR A 16 6.58 10.89 0.67
N LYS A 17 7.79 11.27 0.23
CA LYS A 17 8.23 12.66 0.20
C LYS A 17 7.41 13.57 -0.74
N THR A 18 6.76 13.02 -1.77
CA THR A 18 6.01 13.81 -2.77
C THR A 18 4.64 13.21 -3.07
N ALA A 19 3.65 14.08 -3.34
CA ALA A 19 2.29 13.65 -3.65
C ALA A 19 2.20 12.88 -4.97
N GLU A 20 2.95 13.29 -5.99
CA GLU A 20 3.00 12.62 -7.30
C GLU A 20 3.48 11.17 -7.18
N LEU A 21 4.49 10.92 -6.34
CA LEU A 21 5.00 9.58 -6.11
C LEU A 21 3.98 8.74 -5.34
N ALA A 22 3.34 9.33 -4.33
CA ALA A 22 2.29 8.64 -3.57
C ALA A 22 1.13 8.20 -4.47
N ASP A 23 0.66 9.07 -5.37
CA ASP A 23 -0.45 8.79 -6.30
C ASP A 23 -0.09 7.69 -7.33
N ALA A 24 1.12 7.78 -7.90
CA ALA A 24 1.63 6.78 -8.83
C ALA A 24 1.78 5.40 -8.18
N LEU A 25 2.30 5.36 -6.94
CA LEU A 25 2.49 4.12 -6.18
C LEU A 25 1.17 3.54 -5.68
N ALA A 26 0.21 4.38 -5.27
CA ALA A 26 -1.11 3.93 -4.86
C ALA A 26 -1.81 3.22 -6.03
N THR A 27 -1.79 3.84 -7.21
CA THR A 27 -2.38 3.26 -8.43
C THR A 27 -1.65 1.97 -8.83
N SER A 28 -0.32 2.00 -8.85
CA SER A 28 0.49 0.84 -9.26
C SER A 28 0.35 -0.33 -8.29
N GLY A 29 0.45 -0.07 -6.98
CA GLY A 29 0.31 -1.06 -5.93
C GLY A 29 -1.10 -1.66 -5.89
N PHE A 30 -2.14 -0.85 -6.10
CA PHE A 30 -3.51 -1.34 -6.21
C PHE A 30 -3.67 -2.29 -7.40
N VAL A 31 -3.15 -1.94 -8.58
CA VAL A 31 -3.22 -2.81 -9.78
C VAL A 31 -2.41 -4.10 -9.63
N MET A 32 -1.33 -4.08 -8.86
CA MET A 32 -0.48 -5.26 -8.59
C MET A 32 -1.12 -6.24 -7.59
N GLY A 33 -2.06 -5.78 -6.76
CA GLY A 33 -2.66 -6.56 -5.69
C GLY A 33 -1.88 -6.48 -4.38
N LEU A 34 -2.47 -6.99 -3.30
CA LEU A 34 -2.01 -6.78 -1.93
C LEU A 34 -0.56 -7.25 -1.68
N GLU A 35 -0.26 -8.53 -1.92
CA GLU A 35 1.07 -9.11 -1.63
C GLU A 35 2.14 -8.49 -2.52
N THR A 36 1.93 -8.49 -3.84
CA THR A 36 2.92 -7.96 -4.79
C THR A 36 3.12 -6.45 -4.64
N GLY A 37 2.06 -5.70 -4.37
CA GLY A 37 2.14 -4.26 -4.10
C GLY A 37 2.90 -3.96 -2.80
N LEU A 38 2.66 -4.73 -1.74
CA LEU A 38 3.37 -4.58 -0.47
C LEU A 38 4.86 -4.91 -0.61
N ASP A 39 5.19 -6.01 -1.29
CA ASP A 39 6.59 -6.40 -1.56
C ASP A 39 7.32 -5.38 -2.44
N PHE A 40 6.62 -4.78 -3.40
CA PHE A 40 7.17 -3.70 -4.22
C PHE A 40 7.49 -2.46 -3.38
N ILE A 41 6.55 -2.02 -2.53
CA ILE A 41 6.76 -0.86 -1.67
C ILE A 41 7.88 -1.10 -0.65
N ASN A 42 7.99 -2.31 -0.09
CA ASN A 42 9.05 -2.64 0.86
C ASN A 42 10.47 -2.52 0.28
N GLN A 43 10.61 -2.60 -1.05
CA GLN A 43 11.91 -2.40 -1.73
C GLN A 43 12.27 -0.92 -1.92
N LEU A 44 11.30 -0.01 -1.77
CA LEU A 44 11.49 1.42 -1.96
C LEU A 44 11.87 2.09 -0.65
N LYS A 45 13.05 2.72 -0.61
CA LYS A 45 13.51 3.46 0.58
C LYS A 45 12.75 4.78 0.73
N GLY A 46 12.25 5.05 1.93
CA GLY A 46 11.51 6.29 2.23
C GLY A 46 10.09 6.31 1.67
N VAL A 47 9.56 5.14 1.31
CA VAL A 47 8.17 4.93 0.96
C VAL A 47 7.58 4.00 2.01
N GLU A 48 6.43 4.38 2.54
CA GLU A 48 5.66 3.59 3.47
C GLU A 48 4.25 3.40 2.93
N CYS A 49 3.60 2.29 3.28
CA CYS A 49 2.21 2.05 2.94
C CYS A 49 1.42 1.39 4.07
N VAL A 50 0.13 1.69 4.08
CA VAL A 50 -0.89 1.03 4.89
C VAL A 50 -1.99 0.57 3.96
N ILE A 51 -2.27 -0.72 3.95
CA ILE A 51 -3.31 -1.33 3.13
C ILE A 51 -4.31 -1.99 4.06
N VAL A 52 -5.60 -1.76 3.83
CA VAL A 52 -6.69 -2.42 4.52
C VAL A 52 -7.32 -3.39 3.53
N ASP A 53 -7.37 -4.67 3.87
CA ASP A 53 -8.05 -5.68 3.06
C ASP A 53 -9.54 -5.80 3.40
N GLU A 54 -10.28 -6.55 2.59
CA GLU A 54 -11.73 -6.77 2.76
C GLU A 54 -12.11 -7.46 4.09
N ASN A 55 -11.15 -8.09 4.77
CA ASN A 55 -11.34 -8.71 6.07
C ASN A 55 -11.05 -7.73 7.23
N ASN A 56 -10.92 -6.44 6.95
CA ASN A 56 -10.47 -5.40 7.89
C ASN A 56 -9.07 -5.68 8.49
N LYS A 57 -8.24 -6.47 7.82
CA LYS A 57 -6.86 -6.68 8.25
C LYS A 57 -5.98 -5.57 7.70
N ILE A 58 -5.18 -5.01 8.58
CA ILE A 58 -4.23 -3.96 8.26
C ILE A 58 -2.90 -4.61 7.88
N HIS A 59 -2.39 -4.24 6.71
CA HIS A 59 -1.10 -4.64 6.17
C HIS A 59 -0.23 -3.40 6.02
N THR A 60 0.99 -3.47 6.50
CA THR A 60 1.87 -2.31 6.60
C THR A 60 3.24 -2.61 6.03
N SER A 61 3.84 -1.64 5.34
CA SER A 61 5.23 -1.76 4.87
C SER A 61 6.20 -1.89 6.05
N SER A 62 7.34 -2.57 5.87
CA SER A 62 8.31 -2.80 6.95
C SER A 62 8.92 -1.53 7.55
N ASN A 63 8.83 -0.39 6.86
CA ASN A 63 9.37 0.88 7.33
C ASN A 63 8.40 1.69 8.20
N ILE A 64 7.10 1.38 8.23
CA ILE A 64 6.14 2.19 8.99
C ILE A 64 6.13 1.78 10.47
N THR A 65 6.38 2.76 11.34
CA THR A 65 6.24 2.59 12.80
C THR A 65 4.89 3.18 13.21
N LEU A 66 3.86 2.34 13.31
CA LEU A 66 2.57 2.77 13.86
C LEU A 66 2.70 2.87 15.38
N SER A 67 2.77 4.10 15.91
CA SER A 67 2.59 4.34 17.33
C SER A 67 1.11 4.14 17.67
N GLN A 68 0.76 2.97 18.23
CA GLN A 68 -0.52 2.82 18.90
C GLN A 68 -0.42 3.49 20.26
N SER A 69 -1.05 4.66 20.39
CA SER A 69 -1.36 5.23 21.70
C SER A 69 -2.45 4.37 22.34
N ASN A 70 -2.12 3.76 23.47
CA ASN A 70 -3.04 3.03 24.35
C ASN A 70 -3.38 3.94 25.53
#